data_AF-D1PLG5-F1
#
_entry.id   AF-D1PLG5-F1
#
_cell.length_a   1.000
_cell.length_b   1.000
_cell.length_c   1.000
_cell.angle_alpha   90.00
_cell.angle_beta   90.00
_cell.angle_gamma   90.00
#
_symmetry.space_group_name_H-M   'P 1'
#
loop_
_entity.id
_entity.type
_entity.pdbx_description
1 polymer ?
#
loop_
_entity_poly.entity_id
_entity_poly.type
_entity_poly.pdbx_seq_one_letter_code
_entity_poly.pdbx_strand_id
1 'polypeptide(L)'
;MSGKGGVGKSMTSAMLAVAMRRLGYKAGILDADITGPSIPRLFGVKGPATGDGESINPIASRTGIEIMSINLLLDDPEAPVVWRGPVIAGAVKQFWQEVVWDVDFLFVDMPPGTGDVPLTVFQTLPVDGIIIVSSPQELVGMIVGKAVQMAKMMNVPILGLVENMSYAVCPDCGKHINVFGDSHVDEIAGKYQLPVLAKMPIDPELSKEADAGMIEMYAGDFLNGAADAVAKLIK
;
A
#
# COMPACT_ATOMS: atom_id res chain seq x y z
N MET A 1 -2.90 -0.88 5.35
CA MET A 1 -4.03 -0.05 5.87
C MET A 1 -3.51 1.23 6.50
N SER A 2 -4.32 2.30 6.52
CA SER A 2 -4.05 3.53 7.29
C SER A 2 -5.35 4.08 7.87
N GLY A 3 -5.29 4.99 8.85
CA GLY A 3 -6.50 5.63 9.39
C GLY A 3 -6.98 6.85 8.62
N LYS A 4 -6.08 7.54 7.92
CA LYS A 4 -6.38 8.68 7.03
C LYS A 4 -5.66 8.56 5.68
N GLY A 5 -6.10 9.36 4.71
CA GLY A 5 -5.41 9.54 3.44
C GLY A 5 -4.14 10.38 3.60
N GLY A 6 -3.18 10.20 2.69
CA GLY A 6 -1.96 11.04 2.63
C GLY A 6 -0.81 10.60 3.54
N VAL A 7 -0.89 9.45 4.23
CA VAL A 7 0.23 8.91 5.03
C VAL A 7 1.26 8.11 4.20
N GLY A 8 1.05 8.01 2.88
CA GLY A 8 1.94 7.27 1.96
C GLY A 8 1.71 5.77 1.91
N LYS A 9 0.51 5.30 2.27
CA LYS A 9 0.07 3.90 2.16
C LYS A 9 0.33 3.31 0.76
N SER A 10 -0.10 3.98 -0.31
CA SER A 10 0.07 3.52 -1.70
C SER A 10 1.54 3.44 -2.11
N MET A 11 2.35 4.39 -1.63
CA MET A 11 3.80 4.37 -1.82
C MET A 11 4.44 3.19 -1.07
N THR A 12 4.01 2.89 0.15
CA THR A 12 4.45 1.69 0.88
C THR A 12 4.06 0.41 0.15
N SER A 13 2.82 0.30 -0.34
CA SER A 13 2.35 -0.86 -1.13
C SER A 13 3.20 -1.05 -2.39
N ALA A 14 3.45 0.03 -3.15
CA ALA A 14 4.29 0.01 -4.34
C ALA A 14 5.73 -0.42 -4.03
N MET A 15 6.34 0.17 -3.01
CA MET A 15 7.71 -0.15 -2.61
C MET A 15 7.88 -1.58 -2.10
N LEU A 16 6.89 -2.14 -1.41
CA LEU A 16 6.92 -3.54 -0.98
C LEU A 16 6.80 -4.50 -2.18
N ALA A 17 5.96 -4.20 -3.16
CA ALA A 17 5.90 -4.98 -4.40
C ALA A 17 7.23 -4.93 -5.17
N VAL A 18 7.84 -3.74 -5.27
CA VAL A 18 9.19 -3.55 -5.83
C VAL A 18 10.23 -4.35 -5.05
N ALA A 19 10.18 -4.35 -3.73
CA ALA A 19 11.10 -5.13 -2.89
C ALA A 19 10.93 -6.65 -3.12
N MET A 20 9.70 -7.16 -3.15
CA MET A 20 9.45 -8.58 -3.46
C MET A 20 9.95 -8.96 -4.85
N ARG A 21 9.74 -8.07 -5.83
CA ARG A 21 10.25 -8.28 -7.18
C ARG A 21 11.78 -8.31 -7.25
N ARG A 22 12.45 -7.43 -6.51
CA ARG A 22 13.92 -7.43 -6.36
C ARG A 22 14.46 -8.70 -5.70
N LEU A 23 13.68 -9.31 -4.82
CA LEU A 23 13.99 -10.61 -4.20
C LEU A 23 13.71 -11.81 -5.13
N GLY A 24 13.19 -11.58 -6.35
CA GLY A 24 12.95 -12.61 -7.35
C GLY A 24 11.54 -13.21 -7.33
N TYR A 25 10.66 -12.75 -6.45
CA TYR A 25 9.26 -13.18 -6.42
C TYR A 25 8.44 -12.49 -7.51
N LYS A 26 7.33 -13.12 -7.89
CA LYS A 26 6.26 -12.48 -8.67
C LYS A 26 5.40 -11.67 -7.71
N ALA A 27 5.23 -10.38 -8.00
CA ALA A 27 4.48 -9.47 -7.13
C ALA A 27 3.38 -8.78 -7.93
N GLY A 28 2.24 -8.55 -7.29
CA GLY A 28 1.13 -7.79 -7.83
C GLY A 28 0.62 -6.74 -6.86
N ILE A 29 -0.11 -5.76 -7.39
CA ILE A 29 -0.79 -4.74 -6.62
C ILE A 29 -2.24 -4.63 -7.10
N LEU A 30 -3.16 -4.82 -6.17
CA LEU A 30 -4.58 -4.50 -6.32
C LEU A 30 -4.85 -3.14 -5.65
N ASP A 31 -5.11 -2.12 -6.45
CA ASP A 31 -5.47 -0.79 -5.98
C ASP A 31 -6.96 -0.74 -5.62
N ALA A 32 -7.26 -0.83 -4.33
CA ALA A 32 -8.61 -0.73 -3.79
C ALA A 32 -8.96 0.71 -3.36
N ASP A 33 -8.02 1.66 -3.47
CA ASP A 33 -8.21 3.07 -3.12
C ASP A 33 -8.79 3.85 -4.31
N ILE A 34 -10.01 3.46 -4.71
CA ILE A 34 -10.74 4.00 -5.88
C ILE A 34 -10.95 5.54 -5.80
N THR A 35 -10.90 6.13 -4.61
CA THR A 35 -11.10 7.57 -4.43
C THR A 35 -9.86 8.42 -4.67
N GLY A 36 -8.68 7.80 -4.66
CA GLY A 36 -7.41 8.46 -4.94
C GLY A 36 -6.39 7.50 -5.57
N PRO A 37 -6.75 6.81 -6.67
CA PRO A 37 -5.95 5.76 -7.26
C PRO A 37 -4.59 6.32 -7.69
N SER A 38 -3.54 5.87 -7.04
CA SER A 38 -2.19 6.39 -7.23
C SER A 38 -1.22 5.34 -7.75
N ILE A 39 -1.54 4.05 -7.58
CA ILE A 39 -0.66 2.95 -7.98
C ILE A 39 -0.29 3.02 -9.47
N PRO A 40 -1.23 3.12 -10.44
CA PRO A 40 -0.86 3.20 -11.86
C PRO A 40 0.11 4.34 -12.17
N ARG A 41 -0.10 5.50 -11.55
CA ARG A 41 0.74 6.69 -11.72
C ARG A 41 2.15 6.47 -11.17
N LEU A 42 2.29 5.87 -9.98
CA LEU A 42 3.60 5.58 -9.38
C LEU A 42 4.48 4.70 -10.28
N PHE A 43 3.87 3.75 -10.99
CA PHE A 43 4.56 2.85 -11.92
C PHE A 43 4.64 3.38 -13.36
N GLY A 44 4.01 4.53 -13.65
CA GLY A 44 3.95 5.09 -15.00
C GLY A 44 3.19 4.21 -15.99
N VAL A 45 2.30 3.33 -15.51
CA VAL A 45 1.48 2.46 -16.35
C VAL A 45 0.18 3.15 -16.74
N LYS A 46 -0.32 2.84 -17.93
CA LYS A 46 -1.55 3.41 -18.49
C LYS A 46 -2.45 2.29 -19.00
N GLY A 47 -3.75 2.51 -18.89
CA GLY A 47 -4.77 1.62 -19.43
C GLY A 47 -5.06 1.85 -20.93
N PRO A 48 -6.16 1.23 -21.43
CA PRO A 48 -7.02 0.34 -20.67
C PRO A 48 -6.37 -1.04 -20.44
N ALA A 49 -6.62 -1.64 -19.27
CA ALA A 49 -6.40 -3.05 -19.07
C ALA A 49 -7.30 -3.83 -20.04
N THR A 50 -6.82 -4.98 -20.51
CA THR A 50 -7.53 -5.77 -21.52
C THR A 50 -8.22 -6.96 -20.87
N GLY A 51 -9.20 -7.53 -21.55
CA GLY A 51 -9.89 -8.74 -21.11
C GLY A 51 -10.62 -9.39 -22.27
N ASP A 52 -11.07 -10.63 -22.08
CA ASP A 52 -11.83 -11.41 -23.06
C ASP A 52 -13.34 -11.41 -22.78
N GLY A 53 -13.78 -10.65 -21.77
CA GLY A 53 -15.18 -10.56 -21.33
C GLY A 53 -15.51 -11.51 -20.16
N GLU A 54 -14.66 -12.51 -19.89
CA GLU A 54 -14.76 -13.39 -18.71
C GLU A 54 -13.64 -13.13 -17.71
N SER A 55 -12.46 -12.75 -18.21
CA SER A 55 -11.25 -12.50 -17.44
C SER A 55 -10.66 -11.12 -17.76
N ILE A 56 -9.96 -10.55 -16.79
CA ILE A 56 -9.24 -9.28 -16.91
C ILE A 56 -7.74 -9.57 -16.80
N ASN A 57 -6.96 -9.08 -17.76
CA ASN A 57 -5.50 -9.17 -17.71
C ASN A 57 -4.95 -7.95 -16.93
N PRO A 58 -4.15 -8.15 -15.88
CA PRO A 58 -3.50 -7.05 -15.19
C PRO A 58 -2.45 -6.39 -16.10
N ILE A 59 -2.12 -5.12 -15.81
CA ILE A 59 -1.07 -4.42 -16.54
C ILE A 59 0.26 -4.68 -15.85
N ALA A 60 1.24 -5.19 -16.59
CA ALA A 60 2.58 -5.37 -16.09
C ALA A 60 3.37 -4.05 -16.07
N SER A 61 4.06 -3.76 -14.96
CA SER A 61 5.03 -2.68 -14.85
C SER A 61 6.31 -2.97 -15.65
N ARG A 62 7.28 -2.05 -15.64
CA ARG A 62 8.56 -2.24 -16.37
C ARG A 62 9.36 -3.43 -15.85
N THR A 63 9.26 -3.74 -14.56
CA THR A 63 9.94 -4.90 -13.96
C THR A 63 9.05 -6.14 -13.91
N GLY A 64 7.80 -6.06 -14.38
CA GLY A 64 6.85 -7.18 -14.41
C GLY A 64 6.03 -7.34 -13.13
N ILE A 65 5.76 -6.26 -12.40
CA ILE A 65 4.78 -6.25 -11.30
C ILE A 65 3.38 -6.12 -11.91
N GLU A 66 2.48 -7.03 -11.56
CA GLU A 66 1.10 -7.02 -12.08
C GLU A 66 0.26 -5.97 -11.34
N ILE A 67 -0.39 -5.07 -12.07
CA ILE A 67 -1.14 -3.95 -11.47
C ILE A 67 -2.58 -3.99 -11.98
N MET A 68 -3.52 -3.94 -11.03
CA MET A 68 -4.92 -3.67 -11.31
C MET A 68 -5.41 -2.49 -10.48
N SER A 69 -6.09 -1.57 -11.14
CA SER A 69 -6.74 -0.39 -10.54
C SER A 69 -7.93 -0.03 -11.40
N ILE A 70 -8.95 0.59 -10.80
CA ILE A 70 -10.10 1.07 -11.55
C ILE A 70 -9.71 2.10 -12.62
N ASN A 71 -8.67 2.90 -12.38
CA ASN A 71 -8.15 3.87 -13.34
C ASN A 71 -7.61 3.24 -14.62
N LEU A 72 -7.32 1.94 -14.58
CA LEU A 72 -6.90 1.20 -15.77
C LEU A 72 -8.09 0.73 -16.60
N LEU A 73 -9.34 0.93 -16.17
CA LEU A 73 -10.54 0.59 -16.94
C LEU A 73 -11.28 1.82 -17.47
N LEU A 74 -10.85 3.02 -17.10
CA LEU A 74 -11.46 4.28 -17.52
C LEU A 74 -10.78 4.80 -18.79
N ASP A 75 -11.60 5.27 -19.74
CA ASP A 75 -11.09 5.92 -20.96
C ASP A 75 -10.44 7.28 -20.66
N ASP A 76 -10.95 7.99 -19.64
CA ASP A 76 -10.40 9.24 -19.13
C ASP A 76 -9.99 9.07 -17.65
N PRO A 77 -8.68 9.02 -17.34
CA PRO A 77 -8.19 8.83 -15.97
C PRO A 77 -8.37 10.06 -15.07
N GLU A 78 -8.66 11.25 -15.62
CA GLU A 78 -8.93 12.47 -14.86
C GLU A 78 -10.43 12.68 -14.60
N ALA A 79 -11.29 11.84 -15.19
CA ALA A 79 -12.73 11.91 -14.97
C ALA A 79 -13.07 11.58 -13.51
N PRO A 80 -13.87 12.40 -12.81
CA PRO A 80 -14.22 12.15 -11.42
C PRO A 80 -15.08 10.88 -11.30
N VAL A 81 -14.53 9.86 -10.64
CA VAL A 81 -15.22 8.62 -10.34
C VAL A 81 -16.14 8.81 -9.14
N VAL A 82 -17.40 9.16 -9.39
CA VAL A 82 -18.40 9.35 -8.31
C VAL A 82 -19.09 8.02 -8.01
N TRP A 83 -18.36 7.09 -7.39
CA TRP A 83 -18.87 5.76 -7.06
C TRP A 83 -19.29 5.66 -5.60
N ARG A 84 -20.40 4.97 -5.33
CA ARG A 84 -20.85 4.70 -3.96
C ARG A 84 -20.12 3.48 -3.40
N GLY A 85 -19.97 3.42 -2.07
CA GLY A 85 -19.26 2.35 -1.35
C GLY A 85 -19.56 0.92 -1.82
N PRO A 86 -20.84 0.51 -2.00
CA PRO A 86 -21.17 -0.83 -2.48
C PRO A 86 -20.65 -1.15 -3.89
N VAL A 87 -20.58 -0.15 -4.77
CA VAL A 87 -20.06 -0.31 -6.14
C VAL A 87 -18.54 -0.51 -6.08
N ILE A 88 -17.85 0.28 -5.25
CA ILE A 88 -16.40 0.16 -5.02
C ILE A 88 -16.06 -1.22 -4.44
N ALA A 89 -16.80 -1.65 -3.42
CA ALA A 89 -16.66 -2.97 -2.81
C ALA A 89 -16.89 -4.10 -3.83
N GLY A 90 -17.91 -3.96 -4.70
CA GLY A 90 -18.18 -4.88 -5.80
C GLY A 90 -17.03 -4.97 -6.80
N ALA A 91 -16.45 -3.83 -7.20
CA ALA A 91 -15.31 -3.79 -8.13
C ALA A 91 -14.07 -4.46 -7.54
N VAL A 92 -13.76 -4.24 -6.26
CA VAL A 92 -12.63 -4.92 -5.60
C VAL A 92 -12.83 -6.44 -5.57
N LYS A 93 -14.06 -6.90 -5.29
CA LYS A 93 -14.41 -8.31 -5.37
C LYS A 93 -14.25 -8.85 -6.80
N GLN A 94 -14.70 -8.12 -7.80
CA GLN A 94 -14.55 -8.48 -9.21
C GLN A 94 -13.07 -8.61 -9.58
N PHE A 95 -12.23 -7.64 -9.21
CA PHE A 95 -10.79 -7.69 -9.48
C PHE A 95 -10.09 -8.85 -8.80
N TRP A 96 -10.58 -9.29 -7.64
CA TRP A 96 -10.05 -10.50 -7.02
C TRP A 96 -10.47 -11.78 -7.78
N GLN A 97 -11.68 -11.83 -8.33
CA GLN A 97 -12.24 -13.04 -8.94
C GLN A 97 -11.90 -13.21 -10.44
N GLU A 98 -11.86 -12.11 -11.18
CA GLU A 98 -11.81 -12.12 -12.65
C GLU A 98 -10.43 -11.72 -13.19
N VAL A 99 -9.56 -11.11 -12.38
CA VAL A 99 -8.21 -10.78 -12.83
C VAL A 99 -7.34 -12.04 -12.78
N VAL A 100 -6.64 -12.29 -13.88
CA VAL A 100 -5.70 -13.42 -14.00
C VAL A 100 -4.40 -13.03 -13.30
N TRP A 101 -4.30 -13.31 -12.01
CA TRP A 101 -3.10 -13.08 -11.21
C TRP A 101 -2.12 -14.25 -11.32
N ASP A 102 -0.86 -13.96 -11.68
CA ASP A 102 0.26 -14.92 -11.60
C ASP A 102 1.35 -14.36 -10.65
N VAL A 103 1.03 -14.32 -9.36
CA VAL A 103 1.86 -13.67 -8.33
C VAL A 103 2.07 -14.56 -7.10
N ASP A 104 3.25 -14.45 -6.51
CA ASP A 104 3.56 -15.03 -5.19
C ASP A 104 3.02 -14.12 -4.07
N PHE A 105 3.09 -12.80 -4.28
CA PHE A 105 2.60 -11.79 -3.33
C PHE A 105 1.64 -10.81 -4.03
N LEU A 106 0.42 -10.69 -3.50
CA LEU A 106 -0.54 -9.66 -3.91
C LEU A 106 -0.70 -8.60 -2.81
N PHE A 107 -0.25 -7.38 -3.07
CA PHE A 107 -0.43 -6.25 -2.17
C PHE A 107 -1.76 -5.55 -2.46
N VAL A 108 -2.62 -5.42 -1.47
CA VAL A 108 -3.89 -4.70 -1.61
C VAL A 108 -3.75 -3.30 -1.03
N ASP A 109 -3.79 -2.28 -1.89
CA ASP A 109 -3.76 -0.88 -1.47
C ASP A 109 -5.16 -0.42 -1.02
N MET A 110 -5.43 -0.65 0.26
CA MET A 110 -6.73 -0.38 0.89
C MET A 110 -7.09 1.12 0.85
N PRO A 111 -8.36 1.54 0.73
CA PRO A 111 -8.72 2.93 1.00
C PRO A 111 -8.48 3.27 2.49
N PRO A 112 -8.35 4.57 2.84
CA PRO A 112 -8.11 4.97 4.22
C PRO A 112 -9.29 4.66 5.15
N GLY A 113 -8.98 4.41 6.42
CA GLY A 113 -9.96 4.19 7.48
C GLY A 113 -10.38 2.73 7.64
N THR A 114 -11.52 2.54 8.29
CA THR A 114 -12.10 1.23 8.65
C THR A 114 -13.55 1.13 8.17
N GLY A 115 -13.84 1.65 6.97
CA GLY A 115 -15.18 1.66 6.37
C GLY A 115 -15.57 0.35 5.67
N ASP A 116 -16.52 0.42 4.76
CA ASP A 116 -17.11 -0.76 4.09
C ASP A 116 -16.14 -1.50 3.17
N VAL A 117 -15.27 -0.77 2.46
CA VAL A 117 -14.33 -1.37 1.50
C VAL A 117 -13.26 -2.20 2.22
N PRO A 118 -12.61 -1.70 3.31
CA PRO A 118 -11.72 -2.54 4.09
C PRO A 118 -12.37 -3.80 4.66
N LEU A 119 -13.62 -3.69 5.10
CA LEU A 119 -14.36 -4.85 5.59
C LEU A 119 -14.65 -5.86 4.48
N THR A 120 -15.06 -5.39 3.30
CA THR A 120 -15.32 -6.25 2.14
C THR A 120 -14.07 -7.00 1.72
N VAL A 121 -12.91 -6.33 1.69
CA VAL A 121 -11.64 -6.98 1.38
C VAL A 121 -11.36 -8.11 2.37
N PHE A 122 -11.47 -7.87 3.66
CA PHE A 122 -11.25 -8.93 4.66
C PHE A 122 -12.27 -10.07 4.59
N GLN A 123 -13.47 -9.82 4.10
CA GLN A 123 -14.50 -10.85 3.94
C GLN A 123 -14.36 -11.64 2.63
N THR A 124 -13.69 -11.08 1.63
CA THR A 124 -13.67 -11.62 0.26
C THR A 124 -12.31 -12.21 -0.12
N LEU A 125 -11.22 -11.56 0.31
CA LEU A 125 -9.86 -11.95 -0.03
C LEU A 125 -9.26 -12.78 1.12
N PRO A 126 -8.48 -13.84 0.82
CA PRO A 126 -7.70 -14.56 1.81
C PRO A 126 -6.48 -13.71 2.21
N VAL A 127 -6.65 -12.81 3.18
CA VAL A 127 -5.58 -11.91 3.62
C VAL A 127 -4.65 -12.61 4.62
N ASP A 128 -3.39 -12.84 4.23
CA ASP A 128 -2.38 -13.49 5.08
C ASP A 128 -1.76 -12.57 6.14
N GLY A 129 -1.89 -11.26 5.97
CA GLY A 129 -1.37 -10.31 6.94
C GLY A 129 -1.63 -8.85 6.61
N ILE A 130 -1.57 -8.00 7.63
CA ILE A 130 -1.79 -6.55 7.51
C ILE A 130 -0.52 -5.78 7.91
N ILE A 131 -0.13 -4.82 7.08
CA ILE A 131 0.81 -3.76 7.44
C ILE A 131 0.02 -2.47 7.69
N ILE A 132 0.26 -1.86 8.85
CA ILE A 132 -0.35 -0.58 9.23
C ILE A 132 0.64 0.53 8.90
N VAL A 133 0.20 1.49 8.08
CA VAL A 133 1.00 2.66 7.69
C VAL A 133 0.46 3.89 8.42
N SER A 134 1.34 4.65 9.05
CA SER A 134 1.02 5.90 9.76
C SER A 134 2.12 6.95 9.56
N SER A 135 1.94 8.13 10.15
CA SER A 135 2.89 9.24 10.13
C SER A 135 2.90 9.94 11.49
N PRO A 136 3.99 10.61 11.92
CA PRO A 136 4.04 11.24 13.24
C PRO A 136 2.99 12.33 13.48
N GLN A 137 2.45 12.95 12.41
CA GLN A 137 1.39 13.96 12.50
C GLN A 137 0.03 13.40 12.98
N GLU A 138 -0.15 12.09 12.87
CA GLU A 138 -1.45 11.46 13.06
C GLU A 138 -1.73 11.23 14.55
N LEU A 139 -3.02 11.12 14.93
CA LEU A 139 -3.38 10.52 16.22
C LEU A 139 -3.09 9.01 16.17
N VAL A 140 -1.81 8.66 16.02
CA VAL A 140 -1.30 7.32 15.68
C VAL A 140 -1.93 6.27 16.59
N GLY A 141 -2.07 6.57 17.88
CA GLY A 141 -2.60 5.62 18.87
C GLY A 141 -4.06 5.23 18.64
N MET A 142 -4.92 6.17 18.26
CA MET A 142 -6.34 5.89 17.98
C MET A 142 -6.49 5.07 16.70
N ILE A 143 -5.70 5.40 15.68
CA ILE A 143 -5.82 4.83 14.34
C ILE A 143 -5.23 3.43 14.28
N VAL A 144 -4.04 3.23 14.86
CA VAL A 144 -3.49 1.89 15.07
C VAL A 144 -4.45 1.07 15.92
N GLY A 145 -5.05 1.65 16.97
CA GLY A 145 -6.06 0.97 17.78
C GLY A 145 -7.25 0.46 16.97
N LYS A 146 -7.83 1.28 16.09
CA LYS A 146 -8.95 0.88 15.22
C LYS A 146 -8.53 -0.23 14.25
N ALA A 147 -7.36 -0.10 13.60
CA ALA A 147 -6.84 -1.12 12.70
C ALA A 147 -6.59 -2.46 13.42
N VAL A 148 -6.06 -2.41 14.65
CA VAL A 148 -5.84 -3.59 15.49
C VAL A 148 -7.16 -4.28 15.84
N GLN A 149 -8.17 -3.53 16.24
CA GLN A 149 -9.49 -4.10 16.54
C GLN A 149 -10.13 -4.72 15.30
N MET A 150 -10.04 -4.05 14.14
CA MET A 150 -10.57 -4.58 12.89
C MET A 150 -9.88 -5.87 12.47
N ALA A 151 -8.54 -5.92 12.52
CA ALA A 151 -7.78 -7.13 12.23
C ALA A 151 -8.16 -8.29 13.15
N LYS A 152 -8.35 -8.03 14.45
CA LYS A 152 -8.83 -9.03 15.42
C LYS A 152 -10.23 -9.54 15.10
N MET A 153 -11.18 -8.66 14.77
CA MET A 153 -12.54 -9.06 14.40
C MET A 153 -12.55 -9.96 13.16
N MET A 154 -11.64 -9.71 12.22
CA MET A 154 -11.53 -10.46 10.97
C MET A 154 -10.59 -11.67 11.07
N ASN A 155 -9.97 -11.91 12.24
CA ASN A 155 -8.99 -12.96 12.47
C ASN A 155 -7.80 -12.92 11.48
N VAL A 156 -7.33 -11.71 11.16
CA VAL A 156 -6.17 -11.49 10.26
C VAL A 156 -4.96 -11.04 11.08
N PRO A 157 -3.77 -11.64 10.91
CA PRO A 157 -2.59 -11.26 11.66
C PRO A 157 -2.06 -9.89 11.19
N ILE A 158 -1.48 -9.13 12.12
CA ILE A 158 -0.83 -7.86 11.82
C ILE A 158 0.67 -8.12 11.78
N LEU A 159 1.29 -7.91 10.63
CA LEU A 159 2.73 -8.12 10.43
C LEU A 159 3.55 -7.05 11.14
N GLY A 160 3.03 -5.82 11.20
CA GLY A 160 3.64 -4.72 11.94
C GLY A 160 3.28 -3.34 11.43
N LEU A 161 4.01 -2.34 11.92
CA LEU A 161 3.81 -0.93 11.61
C LEU A 161 4.93 -0.36 10.75
N VAL A 162 4.56 0.50 9.80
CA VAL A 162 5.46 1.37 9.06
C VAL A 162 5.10 2.81 9.42
N GLU A 163 6.05 3.54 10.00
CA GLU A 163 5.92 4.99 10.17
C GLU A 163 6.58 5.69 8.99
N ASN A 164 5.78 6.31 8.14
CA ASN A 164 6.26 7.09 7.01
C ASN A 164 6.44 8.56 7.41
N MET A 165 7.32 9.27 6.68
CA MET A 165 7.65 10.68 6.95
C MET A 165 8.07 10.91 8.41
N SER A 166 8.79 9.95 8.99
CA SER A 166 9.17 9.91 10.41
C SER A 166 10.15 11.04 10.78
N TYR A 167 11.07 11.34 9.87
CA TYR A 167 12.06 12.40 10.02
C TYR A 167 12.49 12.91 8.63
N ALA A 168 13.24 14.00 8.59
CA ALA A 168 14.00 14.42 7.42
C ALA A 168 15.49 14.46 7.78
N VAL A 169 16.36 14.21 6.81
CA VAL A 169 17.81 14.36 6.98
C VAL A 169 18.23 15.65 6.27
N CYS A 170 18.88 16.56 7.00
CA CYS A 170 19.41 17.77 6.40
C CYS A 170 20.51 17.39 5.37
N PRO A 171 20.39 17.78 4.09
CA PRO A 171 21.34 17.38 3.07
C PRO A 171 22.74 17.99 3.28
N ASP A 172 22.83 19.14 3.95
CA ASP A 172 24.09 19.85 4.15
C ASP A 172 24.89 19.36 5.37
N CYS A 173 24.20 18.88 6.41
CA CYS A 173 24.86 18.51 7.69
C CYS A 173 24.48 17.15 8.26
N GLY A 174 23.60 16.39 7.62
CA GLY A 174 23.17 15.06 8.06
C GLY A 174 22.30 15.05 9.32
N LYS A 175 21.93 16.22 9.86
CA LYS A 175 21.11 16.31 11.07
C LYS A 175 19.72 15.71 10.82
N HIS A 176 19.28 14.85 11.74
CA HIS A 176 17.90 14.36 11.79
C HIS A 176 16.96 15.45 12.29
N ILE A 177 15.88 15.68 11.55
CA ILE A 177 14.87 16.69 11.84
C ILE A 177 13.53 15.98 11.98
N ASN A 178 12.96 16.03 13.19
CA ASN A 178 11.61 15.54 13.48
C ASN A 178 10.59 16.57 12.98
N VAL A 179 10.32 16.58 11.67
CA VAL A 179 9.50 17.60 10.99
C VAL A 179 8.12 17.77 11.62
N PHE A 180 7.54 16.67 12.10
CA PHE A 180 6.19 16.63 12.66
C PHE A 180 6.18 16.42 14.18
N GLY A 181 7.30 16.67 14.84
CA GLY A 181 7.50 16.34 16.26
C GLY A 181 7.98 14.92 16.47
N ASP A 182 8.12 14.53 17.73
CA ASP A 182 8.70 13.24 18.09
C ASP A 182 7.81 12.08 17.64
N SER A 183 8.46 11.02 17.17
CA SER A 183 7.82 9.76 16.82
C SER A 183 7.31 9.06 18.08
N HIS A 184 6.04 8.63 18.06
CA HIS A 184 5.42 7.87 19.15
C HIS A 184 5.09 6.43 18.72
N VAL A 185 5.55 5.99 17.54
CA VAL A 185 5.20 4.68 16.99
C VAL A 185 5.70 3.53 17.87
N ASP A 186 6.88 3.66 18.49
CA ASP A 186 7.44 2.58 19.33
C ASP A 186 6.60 2.35 20.60
N GLU A 187 6.13 3.43 21.24
CA GLU A 187 5.26 3.35 22.41
C GLU A 187 3.94 2.65 22.05
N ILE A 188 3.34 3.04 20.92
CA ILE A 188 2.07 2.49 20.46
C ILE A 188 2.23 1.03 20.01
N ALA A 189 3.30 0.72 19.30
CA ALA A 189 3.65 -0.62 18.89
C ALA A 189 3.84 -1.53 20.12
N GLY A 190 4.54 -1.04 21.14
CA GLY A 190 4.69 -1.72 22.44
C GLY A 190 3.35 -1.98 23.13
N LYS A 191 2.44 -1.00 23.16
CA LYS A 191 1.08 -1.13 23.73
C LYS A 191 0.28 -2.27 23.07
N TYR A 192 0.39 -2.43 21.76
CA TYR A 192 -0.33 -3.45 21.00
C TYR A 192 0.48 -4.73 20.73
N GLN A 193 1.72 -4.81 21.25
CA GLN A 193 2.66 -5.92 21.03
C GLN A 193 2.91 -6.19 19.54
N LEU A 194 3.09 -5.14 18.77
CA LEU A 194 3.38 -5.19 17.34
C LEU A 194 4.82 -4.76 17.06
N PRO A 195 5.49 -5.32 16.04
CA PRO A 195 6.80 -4.83 15.64
C PRO A 195 6.67 -3.55 14.80
N VAL A 196 7.64 -2.64 14.97
CA VAL A 196 7.86 -1.53 14.03
C VAL A 196 8.79 -2.06 12.93
N LEU A 197 8.27 -2.17 11.72
CA LEU A 197 8.95 -2.74 10.56
C LEU A 197 9.86 -1.73 9.85
N ALA A 198 9.48 -0.45 9.88
CA ALA A 198 10.24 0.63 9.28
C ALA A 198 9.85 2.00 9.83
N LYS A 199 10.83 2.92 9.82
CA LYS A 199 10.63 4.36 10.00
C LYS A 199 11.25 5.08 8.80
N MET A 200 10.42 5.44 7.83
CA MET A 200 10.90 6.03 6.58
C MET A 200 11.10 7.54 6.74
N PRO A 201 12.21 8.11 6.24
CA PRO A 201 12.35 9.55 6.17
C PRO A 201 11.48 10.16 5.07
N ILE A 202 11.33 11.48 5.12
CA ILE A 202 10.94 12.27 3.96
C ILE A 202 12.12 12.26 3.00
N ASP A 203 11.94 11.59 1.86
CA ASP A 203 12.95 11.46 0.83
C ASP A 203 12.50 12.16 -0.47
N PRO A 204 13.16 13.26 -0.87
CA PRO A 204 12.88 13.94 -2.12
C PRO A 204 13.13 13.08 -3.36
N GLU A 205 14.08 12.15 -3.32
CA GLU A 205 14.37 11.26 -4.46
C GLU A 205 13.22 10.27 -4.67
N LEU A 206 12.70 9.68 -3.59
CA LEU A 206 11.50 8.84 -3.64
C LEU A 206 10.31 9.58 -4.25
N SER A 207 10.12 10.84 -3.84
CA SER A 207 9.02 11.68 -4.35
C SER A 207 9.20 12.00 -5.84
N LYS A 208 10.42 12.32 -6.26
CA LYS A 208 10.76 12.59 -7.67
C LYS A 208 10.53 11.37 -8.56
N GLU A 209 10.99 10.19 -8.14
CA GLU A 209 10.80 8.95 -8.90
C GLU A 209 9.31 8.55 -8.95
N ALA A 210 8.58 8.73 -7.85
CA ALA A 210 7.13 8.52 -7.78
C ALA A 210 6.37 9.41 -8.78
N ASP A 211 6.66 10.72 -8.80
CA ASP A 211 6.01 11.67 -9.70
C ASP A 211 6.37 11.43 -11.18
N ALA A 212 7.56 10.92 -11.46
CA ALA A 212 7.99 10.54 -12.79
C ALA A 212 7.40 9.20 -13.26
N GLY A 213 6.66 8.48 -12.41
CA GLY A 213 6.17 7.13 -12.71
C GLY A 213 7.29 6.10 -12.83
N MET A 214 8.33 6.28 -12.03
CA MET A 214 9.58 5.52 -12.01
C MET A 214 9.88 4.94 -10.63
N ILE A 215 8.85 4.68 -9.80
CA ILE A 215 9.02 4.17 -8.43
C ILE A 215 9.91 2.92 -8.34
N GLU A 216 9.91 2.10 -9.39
CA GLU A 216 10.73 0.89 -9.53
C GLU A 216 12.24 1.18 -9.52
N MET A 217 12.65 2.39 -9.91
CA MET A 217 14.04 2.83 -10.00
C MET A 217 14.60 3.35 -8.67
N TYR A 218 13.73 3.63 -7.69
CA TYR A 218 14.17 4.19 -6.41
C TYR A 218 15.04 3.20 -5.63
N ALA A 219 16.29 3.57 -5.36
CA ALA A 219 17.29 2.66 -4.79
C ALA A 219 17.23 2.50 -3.26
N GLY A 220 16.42 3.31 -2.57
CA GLY A 220 16.35 3.28 -1.11
C GLY A 220 15.81 1.97 -0.56
N ASP A 221 16.24 1.65 0.66
CA ASP A 221 16.10 0.35 1.30
C ASP A 221 15.34 0.43 2.65
N PHE A 222 14.71 1.57 2.92
CA PHE A 222 14.01 1.86 4.18
C PHE A 222 12.92 0.85 4.55
N LEU A 223 12.39 0.11 3.57
CA LEU A 223 11.34 -0.91 3.76
C LEU A 223 11.87 -2.34 3.81
N ASN A 224 13.19 -2.58 3.82
CA ASN A 224 13.74 -3.94 3.86
C ASN A 224 13.23 -4.75 5.06
N GLY A 225 13.12 -4.15 6.25
CA GLY A 225 12.57 -4.83 7.43
C GLY A 225 11.10 -5.26 7.26
N ALA A 226 10.31 -4.45 6.55
CA ALA A 226 8.93 -4.80 6.19
C ALA A 226 8.89 -5.86 5.08
N ALA A 227 9.77 -5.77 4.09
CA ALA A 227 9.91 -6.76 3.03
C ALA A 227 10.30 -8.14 3.59
N ASP A 228 11.24 -8.19 4.54
CA ASP A 228 11.64 -9.42 5.24
C ASP A 228 10.49 -10.04 6.04
N ALA A 229 9.64 -9.21 6.65
CA ALA A 229 8.45 -9.68 7.37
C ALA A 229 7.43 -10.29 6.41
N VAL A 230 7.21 -9.67 5.24
CA VAL A 230 6.33 -10.19 4.18
C VAL A 230 6.88 -11.49 3.59
N ALA A 231 8.17 -11.53 3.25
CA ALA A 231 8.81 -12.70 2.64
C ALA A 231 8.76 -13.97 3.52
N LYS A 232 8.53 -13.83 4.82
CA LYS A 232 8.34 -14.97 5.74
C LYS A 232 7.00 -15.68 5.59
N LEU A 233 6.02 -15.09 4.90
CA LEU A 233 4.68 -15.68 4.71
C LEU A 233 4.67 -16.89 3.77
N ILE A 234 5.63 -16.98 2.84
CA ILE A 234 5.74 -18.08 1.88
C ILE A 234 6.65 -19.22 2.40
N LYS A 235 7.18 -19.11 3.62
CA LYS A 235 8.04 -20.13 4.23
C LYS A 235 7.27 -21.23 4.96
#